data_AF-A0A4S8RQ37-F1
#
_entry.id   AF-A0A4S8RQ37-F1
#
_cell.length_a   1.000
_cell.length_b   1.000
_cell.length_c   1.000
_cell.angle_alpha   90.00
_cell.angle_beta   90.00
_cell.angle_gamma   90.00
#
_symmetry.space_group_name_H-M   'P 1'
#
loop_
_entity.id
_entity.type
_entity.pdbx_description
1 polymer ?
#
loop_
_entity_poly.entity_id
_entity_poly.type
_entity_poly.pdbx_seq_one_letter_code
_entity_poly.pdbx_strand_id
1 'polypeptide(L)'
;MRIGLVLAWLFIASQVVLIVYSRFIPERFFCWAPFDEQTVYTINVVIDGDSLSMEEVEKRYRYSPDAIEPRAIDNIFSIVEQYEKTYGKTDNAKVSITYSTNGHPSKTWYYPQ
;
A
#
# COMPACT_ATOMS: atom_id res chain seq x y z
N MET A 1 37.11 -12.41 26.70
CA MET A 1 36.77 -13.20 25.49
C MET A 1 35.28 -13.62 25.38
N ARG A 2 34.39 -13.29 26.32
CA ARG A 2 32.96 -13.72 26.28
C ARG A 2 31.97 -12.64 25.84
N ILE A 3 32.21 -11.36 26.21
CA ILE A 3 31.30 -10.25 25.87
C ILE A 3 31.19 -10.02 24.36
N GLY A 4 32.31 -10.00 23.63
CA GLY A 4 32.28 -9.83 22.17
C GLY A 4 31.50 -10.92 21.44
N LEU A 5 31.56 -12.16 21.95
CA LEU A 5 30.85 -13.31 21.38
C LEU A 5 29.34 -13.22 21.66
N VAL A 6 28.96 -12.75 22.85
CA VAL A 6 27.55 -12.46 23.20
C VAL A 6 26.99 -11.32 22.33
N LEU A 7 27.75 -10.25 22.12
CA LEU A 7 27.34 -9.13 21.26
C LEU A 7 27.18 -9.57 19.80
N ALA A 8 28.09 -10.43 19.30
CA ALA A 8 27.98 -10.99 17.96
C ALA A 8 26.70 -11.83 17.79
N TRP A 9 26.37 -12.69 18.77
CA TRP A 9 25.12 -13.45 18.75
C TRP A 9 23.88 -12.58 18.83
N LEU A 10 23.88 -11.56 19.70
CA LEU A 10 22.77 -10.61 19.80
C LEU A 10 22.58 -9.84 18.49
N PHE A 11 23.67 -9.44 17.84
CA PHE A 11 23.61 -8.79 16.54
C PHE A 11 22.98 -9.72 15.48
N ILE A 12 23.49 -10.94 15.32
CA ILE A 12 22.93 -11.93 14.37
C ILE A 12 21.46 -12.24 14.67
N ALA A 13 21.11 -12.47 15.94
CA ALA A 13 19.73 -12.71 16.36
C ALA A 13 18.82 -11.53 16.01
N SER A 14 19.28 -10.30 16.25
CA SER A 14 18.52 -9.09 15.90
C SER A 14 18.28 -8.98 14.38
N GLN A 15 19.27 -9.31 13.55
CA GLN A 15 19.12 -9.33 12.09
C GLN A 15 18.04 -10.34 11.66
N VAL A 16 18.06 -11.56 12.21
CA VAL A 16 17.04 -12.58 11.92
C VAL A 16 15.65 -12.10 12.33
N VAL A 17 15.52 -11.50 13.53
CA VAL A 17 14.25 -10.95 14.01
C VAL A 17 13.74 -9.85 13.08
N LEU A 18 14.59 -8.94 12.63
CA LEU A 18 14.20 -7.86 11.71
C LEU A 18 13.76 -8.39 10.33
N ILE A 19 14.41 -9.44 9.82
CA ILE A 19 14.00 -10.09 8.56
C ILE A 19 12.63 -10.76 8.72
N VAL A 20 12.36 -11.41 9.86
CA VAL A 20 11.04 -12.01 10.11
C VAL A 20 9.98 -10.92 10.29
N TYR A 21 10.29 -9.88 11.05
CA TYR A 21 9.38 -8.77 11.31
C TYR A 21 8.98 -8.04 10.02
N SER A 22 9.92 -7.83 9.09
CA SER A 22 9.62 -7.16 7.81
C SER A 22 8.61 -7.89 6.93
N ARG A 23 8.38 -9.20 7.16
CA ARG A 23 7.33 -9.97 6.47
C ARG A 23 5.92 -9.53 6.84
N PHE A 24 5.76 -8.78 7.93
CA PHE A 24 4.46 -8.36 8.47
C PHE A 24 4.23 -6.84 8.37
N ILE A 25 5.11 -6.10 7.70
CA ILE A 25 5.00 -4.64 7.54
C ILE A 25 4.33 -4.32 6.19
N PRO A 26 3.24 -3.53 6.16
CA PRO A 26 2.55 -3.14 4.93
C PRO A 26 3.43 -2.38 3.94
N GLU A 27 4.37 -1.57 4.43
CA GLU A 27 5.31 -0.74 3.66
C GLU A 27 6.40 -1.54 2.93
N ARG A 28 6.24 -2.86 2.81
CA ARG A 28 7.16 -3.74 2.07
C ARG A 28 7.45 -3.25 0.66
N PHE A 29 6.51 -2.52 0.04
CA PHE A 29 6.64 -1.93 -1.31
C PHE A 29 7.81 -0.96 -1.50
N PHE A 30 8.50 -0.54 -0.42
CA PHE A 30 9.74 0.22 -0.50
C PHE A 30 11.02 -0.65 -0.56
N CYS A 31 10.92 -1.96 -0.72
CA CYS A 31 12.09 -2.82 -0.82
C CYS A 31 12.81 -2.67 -2.18
N TRP A 32 14.11 -3.00 -2.21
CA TRP A 32 14.93 -2.93 -3.42
C TRP A 32 14.68 -4.10 -4.39
N ALA A 33 14.07 -5.18 -3.89
CA ALA A 33 13.84 -6.38 -4.68
C ALA A 33 12.56 -6.24 -5.51
N PRO A 34 12.53 -6.76 -6.75
CA PRO A 34 11.30 -6.84 -7.52
C PRO A 34 10.24 -7.67 -6.80
N PHE A 35 8.98 -7.25 -6.91
CA PHE A 35 7.84 -8.04 -6.45
C PHE A 35 7.50 -9.11 -7.49
N ASP A 36 7.17 -10.30 -7.01
CA ASP A 36 6.58 -11.37 -7.83
C ASP A 36 5.03 -11.35 -7.72
N GLU A 37 4.49 -10.15 -7.51
CA GLU A 37 3.05 -9.91 -7.37
C GLU A 37 2.61 -8.97 -8.51
N GLN A 38 1.48 -9.31 -9.13
CA GLN A 38 0.77 -8.42 -10.04
C GLN A 38 -0.62 -8.22 -9.49
N THR A 39 -0.94 -6.98 -9.14
CA THR A 39 -2.27 -6.63 -8.62
C THR A 39 -3.01 -5.77 -9.61
N VAL A 40 -4.09 -6.30 -10.18
CA VAL A 40 -5.05 -5.48 -10.94
C VAL A 40 -5.91 -4.74 -9.93
N TYR A 41 -6.08 -3.44 -10.10
CA TYR A 41 -6.91 -2.63 -9.20
C TYR A 41 -7.70 -1.57 -9.96
N THR A 42 -8.82 -1.16 -9.38
CA THR A 42 -9.64 -0.04 -9.84
C THR A 42 -10.04 0.83 -8.64
N ILE A 43 -9.78 2.13 -8.74
CA ILE A 43 -10.09 3.14 -7.73
C ILE A 43 -11.40 3.84 -8.11
N ASN A 44 -12.36 3.85 -7.19
CA ASN A 44 -13.59 4.64 -7.31
C ASN A 44 -13.65 5.65 -6.16
N VAL A 45 -13.96 6.90 -6.47
CA VAL A 45 -14.05 8.00 -5.50
C VAL A 45 -15.40 8.67 -5.63
N VAL A 46 -16.06 8.88 -4.49
CA VAL A 46 -17.32 9.63 -4.38
C VAL A 46 -17.09 10.81 -3.42
N ILE A 47 -17.35 12.02 -3.90
CA ILE A 47 -17.22 13.28 -3.13
C ILE A 47 -18.61 13.88 -3.03
N ASP A 48 -19.10 14.11 -1.80
CA ASP A 48 -20.43 14.67 -1.53
C ASP A 48 -21.62 14.00 -2.27
N GLY A 49 -21.45 12.74 -2.67
CA GLY A 49 -22.46 11.94 -3.40
C GLY A 49 -22.22 11.82 -4.91
N ASP A 50 -21.30 12.61 -5.46
CA ASP A 50 -20.94 12.59 -6.87
C ASP A 50 -19.71 11.71 -7.12
N SER A 51 -19.82 10.77 -8.06
CA SER A 51 -18.70 9.91 -8.48
C SER A 51 -17.75 10.66 -9.40
N LEU A 52 -16.46 10.64 -9.08
CA LEU A 52 -15.43 11.18 -9.95
C LEU A 52 -15.22 10.30 -11.18
N SER A 53 -14.95 10.93 -12.32
CA SER A 53 -14.49 10.25 -13.53
C SER A 53 -13.06 9.72 -13.37
N MET A 54 -12.66 8.76 -14.21
CA MET A 54 -11.30 8.21 -14.17
C MET A 54 -10.23 9.30 -14.32
N GLU A 55 -10.44 10.28 -15.21
CA GLU A 55 -9.50 11.40 -15.40
C GLU A 55 -9.39 12.29 -14.16
N GLU A 56 -10.49 12.50 -13.43
CA GLU A 56 -10.49 13.27 -12.19
C GLU A 56 -9.79 12.52 -11.06
N VAL A 57 -10.01 11.20 -10.96
CA VAL A 57 -9.30 10.34 -10.00
C VAL A 57 -7.79 10.33 -10.28
N GLU A 58 -7.41 10.19 -11.56
CA GLU A 58 -6.01 10.24 -11.97
C GLU A 58 -5.38 11.59 -11.62
N LYS A 59 -6.07 12.69 -11.90
CA LYS A 59 -5.60 14.03 -11.57
C LYS A 59 -5.47 14.24 -10.06
N ARG A 60 -6.40 13.68 -9.28
CA ARG A 60 -6.42 13.78 -7.81
C ARG A 60 -5.21 13.07 -7.20
N TYR A 61 -5.01 11.79 -7.53
CA TYR A 61 -3.94 10.99 -6.92
C TYR A 61 -2.61 11.02 -7.69
N ARG A 62 -2.58 11.62 -8.88
CA ARG A 62 -1.44 11.58 -9.82
C ARG A 62 -0.98 10.15 -10.09
N TYR A 63 -1.94 9.25 -10.15
CA TYR A 63 -1.73 7.81 -10.30
C TYR A 63 -2.89 7.22 -11.09
N SER A 64 -2.61 6.27 -11.98
CA SER A 64 -3.64 5.67 -12.82
C SER A 64 -4.73 5.02 -11.94
N PRO A 65 -6.02 5.25 -12.22
CA PRO A 65 -7.11 4.73 -11.38
C PRO A 65 -7.46 3.28 -11.70
N ASP A 66 -7.07 2.76 -12.86
CA ASP A 66 -7.35 1.41 -13.32
C ASP A 66 -6.11 0.85 -14.04
N ALA A 67 -5.33 0.02 -13.36
CA ALA A 67 -4.06 -0.47 -13.86
C ALA A 67 -3.59 -1.74 -13.14
N ILE A 68 -2.42 -2.23 -13.54
CA ILE A 68 -1.66 -3.26 -12.82
C ILE A 68 -0.62 -2.56 -11.95
N GLU A 69 -0.70 -2.78 -10.63
CA GLU A 69 0.35 -2.39 -9.70
C GLU A 69 1.40 -3.52 -9.64
N PRO A 70 2.64 -3.26 -10.09
CA PRO A 70 3.74 -4.23 -10.00
C PRO A 70 4.30 -4.34 -8.58
N ARG A 71 3.91 -3.47 -7.63
CA ARG A 71 4.25 -3.56 -6.20
C ARG A 71 3.11 -4.19 -5.40
N ALA A 72 3.27 -4.23 -4.08
CA ALA A 72 2.16 -4.58 -3.20
C ALA A 72 1.04 -3.53 -3.28
N ILE A 73 -0.22 -3.98 -3.18
CA ILE A 73 -1.42 -3.12 -3.23
C ILE A 73 -1.42 -2.01 -2.16
N ASP A 74 -0.73 -2.25 -1.03
CA ASP A 74 -0.54 -1.27 0.03
C ASP A 74 0.09 0.04 -0.46
N ASN A 75 0.84 0.01 -1.56
CA ASN A 75 1.32 1.22 -2.22
C ASN A 75 0.15 2.13 -2.65
N ILE A 76 -0.87 1.57 -3.31
CA ILE A 76 -2.06 2.34 -3.73
C ILE A 76 -2.81 2.87 -2.51
N PHE A 77 -2.97 2.03 -1.47
CA PHE A 77 -3.62 2.44 -0.22
C PHE A 77 -2.90 3.62 0.40
N SER A 78 -1.56 3.58 0.46
CA SER A 78 -0.76 4.66 1.03
C SER A 78 -0.87 5.96 0.23
N ILE A 79 -0.92 5.91 -1.11
CA ILE A 79 -1.08 7.09 -1.97
C ILE A 79 -2.43 7.75 -1.71
N VAL A 80 -3.51 6.96 -1.72
CA VAL A 80 -4.88 7.45 -1.47
C VAL A 80 -4.99 8.00 -0.06
N GLU A 81 -4.57 7.23 0.93
CA GLU A 81 -4.67 7.61 2.33
C GLU A 81 -3.85 8.86 2.64
N GLN A 82 -2.64 8.99 2.10
CA GLN A 82 -1.83 10.18 2.24
C GLN A 82 -2.52 11.40 1.64
N TYR A 83 -3.07 11.29 0.42
CA TYR A 83 -3.78 12.39 -0.23
C TYR A 83 -4.99 12.82 0.59
N GLU A 84 -5.84 11.87 0.97
CA GLU A 84 -7.09 12.16 1.68
C GLU A 84 -6.86 12.67 3.12
N LYS A 85 -5.76 12.29 3.78
CA LYS A 85 -5.36 12.86 5.08
C LYS A 85 -4.79 14.27 4.97
N THR A 86 -4.26 14.65 3.81
CA THR A 86 -3.55 15.92 3.61
C THR A 86 -4.37 16.93 2.79
N TYR A 87 -4.47 16.73 1.48
CA TYR A 87 -5.13 17.63 0.54
C TYR A 87 -6.65 17.43 0.48
N GLY A 88 -7.11 16.17 0.57
CA GLY A 88 -8.52 15.81 0.45
C GLY A 88 -9.32 15.86 1.75
N LYS A 89 -8.72 16.32 2.86
CA LYS A 89 -9.26 16.18 4.22
C LYS A 89 -10.67 16.77 4.40
N THR A 90 -11.01 17.79 3.62
CA THR A 90 -12.29 18.52 3.71
C THR A 90 -13.30 18.11 2.65
N ASP A 91 -12.93 17.20 1.74
CA ASP A 91 -13.74 16.87 0.57
C ASP A 91 -14.78 15.78 0.87
N ASN A 92 -14.84 15.28 2.12
CA ASN A 92 -15.75 14.18 2.53
C ASN A 92 -15.70 12.97 1.58
N ALA A 93 -14.53 12.70 1.00
CA ALA A 93 -14.37 11.67 -0.01
C ALA A 93 -14.57 10.26 0.58
N LYS A 94 -15.31 9.43 -0.14
CA LYS A 94 -15.42 7.99 0.08
C LYS A 94 -14.71 7.30 -1.07
N VAL A 95 -13.68 6.53 -0.76
CA VAL A 95 -12.88 5.81 -1.73
C VAL A 95 -13.09 4.31 -1.56
N SER A 96 -13.25 3.62 -2.67
CA SER A 96 -13.23 2.16 -2.71
C SER A 96 -12.24 1.68 -3.76
N ILE A 97 -11.35 0.78 -3.37
CA ILE A 97 -10.33 0.19 -4.23
C ILE A 97 -10.64 -1.29 -4.33
N THR A 98 -11.09 -1.72 -5.51
CA THR A 98 -11.28 -3.14 -5.80
C THR A 98 -10.00 -3.68 -6.42
N TYR A 99 -9.48 -4.79 -5.91
CA TYR A 99 -8.20 -5.33 -6.34
C TYR A 99 -8.17 -6.86 -6.33
N SER A 100 -7.36 -7.45 -7.21
CA SER A 100 -7.06 -8.88 -7.30
C SER A 100 -5.57 -9.09 -7.56
N THR A 101 -4.91 -9.83 -6.68
CA THR A 101 -3.48 -10.14 -6.77
C THR A 101 -3.28 -11.56 -7.30
N ASN A 102 -2.45 -11.73 -8.32
CA ASN A 102 -2.07 -13.05 -8.87
C ASN A 102 -3.26 -13.99 -9.15
N GLY A 103 -4.41 -13.44 -9.58
CA GLY A 103 -5.62 -14.20 -9.88
C GLY A 103 -6.42 -14.68 -8.65
N HIS A 104 -6.06 -14.25 -7.45
CA HIS A 104 -6.88 -14.48 -6.25
C HIS A 104 -8.23 -13.74 -6.32
N PRO A 105 -9.25 -14.17 -5.54
CA PRO A 105 -10.54 -13.51 -5.51
C PRO A 105 -10.41 -12.02 -5.20
N SER A 106 -11.20 -11.21 -5.92
CA SER A 106 -11.21 -9.76 -5.74
C SER A 106 -11.62 -9.39 -4.32
N LYS A 107 -10.92 -8.39 -3.78
CA LYS A 107 -11.21 -7.76 -2.49
C LYS A 107 -11.47 -6.28 -2.71
N THR A 108 -12.18 -5.66 -1.78
CA THR A 108 -12.40 -4.23 -1.78
C THR A 108 -11.88 -3.64 -0.49
N TRP A 109 -11.03 -2.62 -0.63
CA TRP A 109 -10.59 -1.77 0.46
C TRP A 109 -11.38 -0.46 0.42
N TYR A 110 -11.71 0.08 1.59
CA TYR A 110 -12.50 1.30 1.73
C TYR A 110 -11.73 2.35 2.54
N TYR A 111 -11.97 3.62 2.20
CA TYR A 111 -11.55 4.78 2.97
C TYR A 111 -12.69 5.81 3.04
N PRO A 112 -12.90 6.47 4.20
CA PRO A 112 -12.29 6.17 5.50
C PRO A 112 -12.74 4.79 6.03
N GLN A 113 -11.89 4.14 6.84
CA GLN A 113 -12.22 2.89 7.56
C GLN A 113 -13.03 3.14 8.83
#